data_AF-A0A939TZF1-F1
#
_entry.id   AF-A0A939TZF1-F1
#
_cell.length_a   1.000
_cell.length_b   1.000
_cell.length_c   1.000
_cell.angle_alpha   90.00
_cell.angle_beta   90.00
_cell.angle_gamma   90.00
#
_symmetry.space_group_name_H-M   'P 1'
#
loop_
_entity.id
_entity.type
_entity.pdbx_description
1 polymer ?
#
loop_
_entity_poly.entity_id
_entity_poly.type
_entity_poly.pdbx_seq_one_letter_code
_entity_poly.pdbx_strand_id
1 'polypeptide(L)'
;MKQILITFIVFLLLGCNSENKSNKPYILEGAWTLRKIVYPTEHTETFSEYENIPFRLYDGDSLIYSCLISKTETGLVVNRSSQDQITLISTGNGEYMYLENDDPHPLKITNDSTIVIQHDGALFTWHRADDITKEWGTEIKNIITTDLKRTDKDDIQSYVLSAKERQQNNVIHGFIFATIIAIVLLLLIAHIAVQNRRAKHRLQLQIQQIQEVQQERPQAVRQAIESVETAFFTSDQYIALQRRISSGQRLKDEEWQDIENHIRKVYPGFISQLRGLYAMSELEYQVCLLIKLRIAPSDIASVMARDVSTISTVRSRLYKKVFGQKGGAKEWDEFILSIGA
;
A
#
# COMPACT_ATOMS: atom_id res chain seq x y z
N MET A 1 35.26 19.68 -7.86
CA MET A 1 36.06 18.67 -8.59
C MET A 1 37.34 18.29 -7.83
N LYS A 2 37.23 17.76 -6.60
CA LYS A 2 38.37 17.14 -5.86
C LYS A 2 37.93 16.01 -4.90
N GLN A 3 36.71 15.48 -5.05
CA GLN A 3 36.20 14.37 -4.23
C GLN A 3 35.72 13.15 -5.03
N ILE A 4 35.92 13.13 -6.36
CA ILE A 4 35.53 12.01 -7.24
C ILE A 4 36.75 11.14 -7.62
N LEU A 5 37.96 11.46 -7.14
CA LEU A 5 39.20 10.76 -7.53
C LEU A 5 39.70 9.74 -6.48
N ILE A 6 39.02 9.57 -5.34
CA ILE A 6 39.47 8.65 -4.28
C ILE A 6 38.70 7.31 -4.32
N THR A 7 37.60 7.23 -5.06
CA THR A 7 36.80 6.00 -5.21
C THR A 7 37.29 5.05 -6.31
N PHE A 8 38.36 5.40 -7.04
CA PHE A 8 38.87 4.61 -8.16
C PHE A 8 40.19 3.86 -7.90
N ILE A 9 40.73 3.93 -6.67
CA ILE A 9 41.99 3.23 -6.28
C ILE A 9 41.73 1.96 -5.45
N VAL A 10 40.48 1.70 -5.04
CA VAL A 10 40.10 0.42 -4.41
C VAL A 10 39.74 -0.67 -5.44
N PHE A 11 39.58 -0.31 -6.72
CA PHE A 11 39.18 -1.25 -7.79
C PHE A 11 40.34 -1.89 -8.57
N LEU A 12 41.61 -1.64 -8.20
CA LEU A 12 42.79 -2.15 -8.90
C LEU A 12 43.79 -2.91 -8.01
N LEU A 13 43.37 -3.35 -6.82
CA LEU A 13 44.09 -4.33 -5.99
C LEU A 13 43.36 -5.68 -5.84
N LEU A 14 42.47 -5.99 -6.79
CA LEU A 14 42.00 -7.36 -7.06
C LEU A 14 42.74 -7.92 -8.28
N GLY A 15 44.04 -7.64 -8.36
CA GLY A 15 44.98 -8.23 -9.30
C GLY A 15 45.79 -9.30 -8.58
N CYS A 16 45.51 -10.56 -8.91
CA CYS A 16 46.33 -11.73 -8.61
C CYS A 16 46.53 -12.05 -7.12
N ASN A 17 45.47 -12.50 -6.44
CA ASN A 17 45.67 -13.55 -5.45
C ASN A 17 45.57 -14.87 -6.20
N SER A 18 46.72 -15.49 -6.55
CA SER A 18 46.73 -16.91 -6.86
C SER A 18 46.41 -17.63 -5.54
N GLU A 19 45.13 -17.74 -5.22
CA GLU A 19 44.71 -18.70 -4.22
C GLU A 19 45.15 -20.06 -4.73
N ASN A 20 46.15 -20.62 -4.04
CA ASN A 20 46.46 -22.03 -4.10
C ASN A 20 45.14 -22.79 -3.94
N LYS A 21 44.62 -23.35 -5.05
CA LYS A 21 43.56 -24.34 -5.06
C LYS A 21 44.12 -25.63 -4.48
N SER A 22 44.41 -25.65 -3.19
CA SER A 22 44.64 -26.87 -2.43
C SER A 22 43.94 -26.73 -1.08
N ASN A 23 43.00 -27.64 -0.84
CA ASN A 23 42.23 -27.83 0.40
C ASN A 23 41.09 -26.84 0.71
N LYS A 24 40.11 -26.74 -0.20
CA LYS A 24 38.72 -26.80 0.27
C LYS A 24 38.24 -28.24 0.05
N PRO A 25 37.68 -28.93 1.07
CA PRO A 25 37.13 -30.26 0.87
C PRO A 25 36.02 -30.15 -0.19
N TYR A 26 36.08 -31.00 -1.22
CA TYR A 26 35.02 -31.07 -2.21
C TYR A 26 33.78 -31.65 -1.54
N ILE A 27 32.66 -30.93 -1.57
CA ILE A 27 31.41 -31.40 -0.97
C ILE A 27 30.58 -32.00 -2.10
N LEU A 28 30.19 -33.27 -1.96
CA LEU A 28 29.46 -34.01 -3.00
C LEU A 28 27.95 -33.67 -3.02
N GLU A 29 27.56 -32.50 -2.50
CA GLU A 29 26.18 -32.09 -2.24
C GLU A 29 25.34 -31.98 -3.52
N GLY A 30 24.06 -32.34 -3.40
CA GLY A 30 23.08 -32.20 -4.47
C GLY A 30 22.74 -33.53 -5.13
N ALA A 31 21.99 -33.48 -6.24
CA ALA A 31 21.53 -34.67 -6.91
C ALA A 31 22.35 -35.07 -8.12
N TRP A 32 22.45 -36.38 -8.34
CA TRP A 32 23.24 -37.00 -9.37
C TRP A 32 22.47 -38.15 -10.01
N THR A 33 22.66 -38.33 -11.30
CA THR A 33 22.06 -39.41 -12.09
C THR A 33 23.15 -40.23 -12.77
N LEU A 34 23.01 -41.55 -12.76
CA LEU A 34 23.95 -42.43 -13.42
C LEU A 34 23.73 -42.35 -14.94
N ARG A 35 24.81 -42.14 -15.70
CA ARG A 35 24.75 -42.09 -17.16
C ARG A 35 25.35 -43.31 -17.83
N LYS A 36 26.42 -43.84 -17.26
CA LYS A 36 27.18 -44.91 -17.88
C LYS A 36 27.93 -45.74 -16.85
N ILE A 37 28.02 -47.05 -17.10
CA ILE A 37 28.89 -47.99 -16.41
C ILE A 37 29.87 -48.58 -17.43
N VAL A 38 31.15 -48.65 -17.08
CA VAL A 38 32.18 -49.37 -17.85
C VAL A 38 32.71 -50.52 -17.01
N TYR A 39 32.48 -51.75 -17.46
CA TYR A 39 32.93 -52.96 -16.77
C TYR A 39 34.38 -53.30 -17.14
N PRO A 40 35.11 -54.08 -16.30
CA PRO A 40 36.47 -54.55 -16.60
C PRO A 40 36.60 -55.34 -17.90
N THR A 41 35.49 -55.92 -18.38
CA THR A 41 35.39 -56.68 -19.64
C THR A 41 35.24 -55.80 -20.88
N GLU A 42 35.45 -54.48 -20.75
CA GLU A 42 35.20 -53.44 -21.77
C GLU A 42 33.73 -53.30 -22.21
N HIS A 43 32.82 -54.03 -21.57
CA HIS A 43 31.38 -53.83 -21.77
C HIS A 43 30.94 -52.48 -21.18
N THR A 44 30.06 -51.77 -21.90
CA THR A 44 29.51 -50.49 -21.47
C THR A 44 27.99 -50.56 -21.41
N GLU A 45 27.44 -50.17 -20.27
CA GLU A 45 25.99 -49.98 -20.08
C GLU A 45 25.70 -48.48 -20.01
N THR A 46 24.68 -48.01 -20.74
CA THR A 46 24.26 -46.60 -20.76
C THR A 46 22.81 -46.47 -20.38
N PHE A 47 22.50 -45.50 -19.52
CA PHE A 47 21.16 -45.26 -19.02
C PHE A 47 20.47 -44.19 -19.87
N SER A 48 19.23 -44.48 -20.30
CA SER A 48 18.41 -43.53 -21.05
C SER A 48 17.85 -42.44 -20.13
N GLU A 49 17.37 -41.34 -20.69
CA GLU A 49 16.85 -40.20 -19.90
C GLU A 49 15.42 -40.38 -19.39
N TYR A 50 14.80 -41.54 -19.61
CA TYR A 50 13.35 -41.69 -19.47
C TYR A 50 12.92 -42.69 -18.40
N GLU A 51 13.59 -43.84 -18.24
CA GLU A 51 13.12 -44.90 -17.33
C GLU A 51 14.23 -45.47 -16.44
N ASN A 52 13.88 -45.71 -15.17
CA ASN A 52 14.71 -46.38 -14.15
C ASN A 52 16.13 -45.82 -14.05
N ILE A 53 16.25 -44.51 -14.07
CA ILE A 53 17.53 -43.81 -13.95
C ILE A 53 17.96 -43.90 -12.49
N PRO A 54 19.13 -44.49 -12.19
CA PRO A 54 19.68 -44.44 -10.84
C PRO A 54 19.96 -43.00 -10.45
N PHE A 55 19.37 -42.58 -9.33
CA PHE A 55 19.42 -41.24 -8.78
C PHE A 55 19.99 -41.29 -7.36
N ARG A 56 20.89 -40.37 -7.06
CA ARG A 56 21.53 -40.22 -5.75
C ARG A 56 21.42 -38.77 -5.32
N LEU A 57 20.88 -38.52 -4.13
CA LEU A 57 20.84 -37.22 -3.49
C LEU A 57 21.77 -37.23 -2.28
N TYR A 58 22.81 -36.42 -2.33
CA TYR A 58 23.78 -36.29 -1.25
C TYR A 58 23.46 -35.07 -0.41
N ASP A 59 23.29 -35.30 0.90
CA ASP A 59 22.99 -34.28 1.90
C ASP A 59 24.25 -34.04 2.74
N GLY A 60 25.14 -33.19 2.21
CA GLY A 60 26.46 -32.94 2.78
C GLY A 60 27.36 -34.19 2.78
N ASP A 61 28.12 -34.38 3.87
CA ASP A 61 29.15 -35.43 4.00
C ASP A 61 28.66 -36.64 4.83
N SER A 62 27.36 -36.82 5.01
CA SER A 62 26.85 -37.80 6.00
C SER A 62 25.83 -38.79 5.46
N LEU A 63 24.99 -38.38 4.49
CA LEU A 63 23.89 -39.21 4.03
C LEU A 63 23.76 -39.15 2.52
N ILE A 64 23.50 -40.33 1.95
CA ILE A 64 23.04 -40.47 0.58
C ILE A 64 21.65 -41.09 0.57
N TYR A 65 20.78 -40.51 -0.24
CA TYR A 65 19.48 -41.07 -0.57
C TYR A 65 19.53 -41.59 -2.01
N SER A 66 19.39 -42.90 -2.18
CA SER A 66 19.43 -43.53 -3.50
C SER A 66 18.01 -43.96 -3.92
N CYS A 67 17.64 -43.69 -5.15
CA CYS A 67 16.40 -44.19 -5.74
C CYS A 67 16.48 -44.39 -7.25
N LEU A 68 15.46 -45.02 -7.83
CA LEU A 68 15.24 -45.06 -9.27
C LEU A 68 14.21 -44.01 -9.65
N ILE A 69 14.51 -43.20 -10.67
CA ILE A 69 13.56 -42.22 -11.19
C ILE A 69 13.16 -42.54 -12.64
N SER A 70 11.89 -42.31 -12.97
CA SER A 70 11.40 -42.37 -14.35
C SER A 70 10.74 -41.05 -14.71
N LYS A 71 11.20 -40.41 -15.78
CA LYS A 71 10.63 -39.16 -16.30
C LYS A 71 9.47 -39.49 -17.23
N THR A 72 8.28 -39.03 -16.89
CA THR A 72 7.07 -39.15 -17.73
C THR A 72 6.66 -37.77 -18.26
N GLU A 73 5.75 -37.73 -19.24
CA GLU A 73 5.25 -36.46 -19.80
C GLU A 73 4.56 -35.55 -18.77
N THR A 74 4.06 -36.12 -17.68
CA THR A 74 3.24 -35.40 -16.69
C THR A 74 3.89 -35.25 -15.32
N GLY A 75 5.03 -35.89 -15.09
CA GLY A 75 5.70 -35.89 -13.80
C GLY A 75 6.90 -36.82 -13.68
N LEU A 76 7.45 -36.89 -12.47
CA LEU A 76 8.55 -37.78 -12.11
C LEU A 76 8.04 -38.92 -11.24
N VAL A 77 8.37 -40.16 -11.58
CA VAL A 77 8.06 -41.33 -10.73
C VAL A 77 9.31 -41.72 -9.96
N VAL A 78 9.20 -41.87 -8.65
CA VAL A 78 10.28 -42.32 -7.76
C VAL A 78 9.96 -43.75 -7.30
N ASN A 79 10.87 -44.67 -7.60
CA ASN A 79 10.78 -46.09 -7.31
C ASN A 79 11.98 -46.52 -6.46
N ARG A 80 11.76 -47.45 -5.52
CA ARG A 80 12.79 -48.13 -4.69
C ARG A 80 13.75 -47.16 -4.00
N SER A 81 13.59 -46.98 -2.70
CA SER A 81 14.41 -46.04 -1.92
C SER A 81 15.39 -46.76 -0.98
N SER A 82 16.64 -46.30 -0.92
CA SER A 82 17.60 -46.65 0.13
C SER A 82 18.22 -45.38 0.71
N GLN A 83 18.72 -45.51 1.94
CA GLN A 83 19.53 -44.46 2.57
C GLN A 83 20.76 -45.13 3.16
N ASP A 84 21.92 -44.59 2.78
CA ASP A 84 23.22 -45.11 3.18
C ASP A 84 24.03 -43.98 3.82
N GLN A 85 25.00 -44.34 4.66
CA GLN A 85 25.94 -43.37 5.21
C GLN A 85 27.11 -43.18 4.27
N ILE A 86 27.53 -41.93 4.10
CA ILE A 86 28.70 -41.62 3.28
C ILE A 86 29.75 -40.89 4.07
N THR A 87 31.01 -41.06 3.69
CA THR A 87 32.12 -40.24 4.17
C THR A 87 33.12 -40.03 3.04
N LEU A 88 33.54 -38.78 2.83
CA LEU A 88 34.51 -38.44 1.80
C LEU A 88 35.88 -38.18 2.41
N ILE A 89 36.89 -38.93 1.95
CA ILE A 89 38.28 -38.80 2.39
C ILE A 89 39.13 -38.34 1.21
N SER A 90 39.88 -37.24 1.36
CA SER A 90 40.90 -36.89 0.37
C SER A 90 42.13 -37.77 0.56
N THR A 91 42.54 -38.49 -0.49
CA THR A 91 43.73 -39.35 -0.47
C THR A 91 45.01 -38.61 -0.91
N GLY A 92 44.91 -37.29 -1.16
CA GLY A 92 45.98 -36.46 -1.70
C GLY A 92 46.00 -36.43 -3.23
N ASN A 93 46.76 -35.50 -3.82
CA ASN A 93 46.93 -35.36 -5.28
C ASN A 93 45.63 -35.18 -6.11
N GLY A 94 44.55 -34.69 -5.50
CA GLY A 94 43.26 -34.51 -6.17
C GLY A 94 42.47 -35.82 -6.35
N GLU A 95 42.90 -36.88 -5.69
CA GLU A 95 42.15 -38.14 -5.57
C GLU A 95 41.32 -38.16 -4.29
N TYR A 96 40.19 -38.86 -4.37
CA TYR A 96 39.22 -38.96 -3.29
C TYR A 96 38.84 -40.42 -3.10
N MET A 97 38.57 -40.78 -1.86
CA MET A 97 38.00 -42.06 -1.46
C MET A 97 36.63 -41.79 -0.87
N TYR A 98 35.63 -42.42 -1.46
CA TYR A 98 34.24 -42.33 -1.06
C TYR A 98 33.88 -43.61 -0.31
N LEU A 99 33.54 -43.47 0.97
CA LEU A 99 33.08 -44.57 1.82
C LEU A 99 31.55 -44.62 1.77
N GLU A 100 30.98 -45.73 1.33
CA GLU A 100 29.53 -46.00 1.39
C GLU A 100 29.32 -47.12 2.41
N ASN A 101 28.69 -46.82 3.55
CA ASN A 101 28.57 -47.76 4.69
C ASN A 101 29.92 -48.41 5.11
N ASP A 102 30.97 -47.58 5.21
CA ASP A 102 32.37 -47.98 5.50
C ASP A 102 33.11 -48.76 4.40
N ASP A 103 32.46 -49.06 3.26
CA ASP A 103 33.12 -49.70 2.13
C ASP A 103 33.82 -48.66 1.23
N PRO A 104 35.15 -48.75 1.02
CA PRO A 104 35.91 -47.73 0.31
C PRO A 104 35.84 -47.90 -1.21
N HIS A 105 35.43 -46.84 -1.89
CA HIS A 105 35.38 -46.73 -3.34
C HIS A 105 36.25 -45.58 -3.83
N PRO A 106 37.16 -45.81 -4.80
CA PRO A 106 37.87 -44.73 -5.47
C PRO A 106 36.89 -43.77 -6.16
N LEU A 107 37.04 -42.47 -5.90
CA LEU A 107 36.27 -41.38 -6.50
C LEU A 107 37.20 -40.47 -7.30
N LYS A 108 36.89 -40.30 -8.57
CA LYS A 108 37.52 -39.33 -9.47
C LYS A 108 36.55 -38.24 -9.85
N ILE A 109 36.87 -37.02 -9.48
CA ILE A 109 36.12 -35.83 -9.90
C ILE A 109 36.66 -35.38 -11.25
N THR A 110 35.83 -35.47 -12.28
CA THR A 110 36.24 -35.07 -13.64
C THR A 110 35.99 -33.58 -13.86
N ASN A 111 34.88 -33.06 -13.33
CA ASN A 111 34.52 -31.64 -13.30
C ASN A 111 33.37 -31.40 -12.29
N ASP A 112 32.87 -30.17 -12.18
CA ASP A 112 31.80 -29.77 -11.24
C ASP A 112 30.43 -30.42 -11.52
N SER A 113 30.27 -31.09 -12.67
CA SER A 113 29.02 -31.74 -13.09
C SER A 113 29.15 -33.25 -13.35
N THR A 114 30.34 -33.83 -13.20
CA THR A 114 30.63 -35.22 -13.54
C THR A 114 31.62 -35.84 -12.56
N ILE A 115 31.19 -36.93 -11.92
CA ILE A 115 32.02 -37.74 -11.02
C ILE A 115 32.05 -39.18 -11.49
N VAL A 116 33.15 -39.87 -11.21
CA VAL A 116 33.34 -41.28 -11.52
C VAL A 116 33.68 -42.04 -10.25
N ILE A 117 32.85 -43.02 -9.90
CA ILE A 117 33.04 -43.88 -8.73
C ILE A 117 33.39 -45.28 -9.22
N GLN A 118 34.38 -45.92 -8.61
CA GLN A 118 34.76 -47.29 -8.93
C GLN A 118 34.16 -48.28 -7.93
N HIS A 119 33.41 -49.27 -8.42
CA HIS A 119 32.82 -50.34 -7.63
C HIS A 119 33.11 -51.68 -8.30
N ASP A 120 33.68 -52.65 -7.58
CA ASP A 120 34.07 -53.98 -8.09
C ASP A 120 34.85 -53.97 -9.42
N GLY A 121 35.70 -52.96 -9.60
CA GLY A 121 36.47 -52.77 -10.84
C GLY A 121 35.72 -52.11 -12.00
N ALA A 122 34.40 -51.93 -11.90
CA ALA A 122 33.61 -51.17 -12.86
C ALA A 122 33.61 -49.67 -12.52
N LEU A 123 33.54 -48.83 -13.57
CA LEU A 123 33.54 -47.37 -13.46
C LEU A 123 32.12 -46.83 -13.68
N PHE A 124 31.58 -46.14 -12.67
CA PHE A 124 30.24 -45.57 -12.67
C PHE A 124 30.34 -44.06 -12.88
N THR A 125 29.88 -43.58 -14.03
CA THR A 125 29.89 -42.16 -14.38
C THR A 125 28.57 -41.50 -14.04
N TRP A 126 28.59 -40.61 -13.06
CA TRP A 126 27.44 -39.85 -12.58
C TRP A 126 27.48 -38.41 -13.08
N HIS A 127 26.32 -37.90 -13.46
CA HIS A 127 26.13 -36.52 -13.89
C HIS A 127 25.20 -35.78 -12.94
N ARG A 128 25.53 -34.52 -12.68
CA ARG A 128 24.76 -33.63 -11.81
C ARG A 128 23.36 -33.35 -12.39
N ALA A 129 22.34 -33.40 -11.54
CA ALA A 129 20.93 -33.27 -11.86
C ALA A 129 20.29 -32.07 -11.14
N ASP A 130 20.81 -30.87 -11.42
CA ASP A 130 20.34 -29.62 -10.79
C ASP A 130 18.89 -29.27 -11.18
N ASP A 131 18.45 -29.68 -12.37
CA ASP A 131 17.07 -29.54 -12.87
C ASP A 131 16.07 -30.24 -11.93
N ILE A 132 16.36 -31.49 -11.59
CA ILE A 132 15.53 -32.32 -10.72
C ILE A 132 15.59 -31.80 -9.27
N THR A 133 16.77 -31.39 -8.81
CA THR A 133 16.97 -30.92 -7.42
C THR A 133 16.17 -29.67 -7.12
N LYS A 134 16.18 -28.68 -8.03
CA LYS A 134 15.47 -27.40 -7.84
C LYS A 134 13.97 -27.58 -7.71
N GLU A 135 13.39 -28.54 -8.44
CA GLU A 135 11.95 -28.73 -8.50
C GLU A 135 11.43 -29.78 -7.51
N TRP A 136 12.20 -30.84 -7.27
CA TRP A 136 11.74 -32.03 -6.54
C TRP A 136 12.66 -32.50 -5.41
N GLY A 137 13.85 -31.92 -5.23
CA GLY A 137 14.87 -32.42 -4.28
C GLY A 137 14.35 -32.60 -2.84
N THR A 138 13.66 -31.60 -2.29
CA THR A 138 13.09 -31.67 -0.94
C THR A 138 11.97 -32.71 -0.83
N GLU A 139 11.15 -32.85 -1.88
CA GLU A 139 10.03 -33.79 -1.88
C GLU A 139 10.51 -35.23 -2.00
N ILE A 140 11.49 -35.49 -2.87
CA ILE A 140 12.18 -36.78 -2.97
C ILE A 140 12.81 -37.16 -1.63
N LYS A 141 13.51 -36.22 -0.97
CA LYS A 141 14.08 -36.45 0.37
C LYS A 141 13.01 -36.81 1.40
N ASN A 142 11.89 -36.09 1.42
CA ASN A 142 10.78 -36.35 2.35
C ASN A 142 10.10 -37.70 2.07
N ILE A 143 9.93 -38.06 0.80
CA ILE A 143 9.39 -39.36 0.38
C ILE A 143 10.30 -40.47 0.90
N ILE A 144 11.60 -40.44 0.59
CA ILE A 144 12.56 -41.48 0.97
C ILE A 144 12.63 -41.62 2.50
N THR A 145 12.75 -40.51 3.23
CA THR A 145 12.80 -40.55 4.71
C THR A 145 11.51 -41.04 5.36
N THR A 146 10.35 -40.84 4.72
CA THR A 146 9.06 -41.33 5.21
C THR A 146 8.90 -42.82 4.90
N ASP A 147 9.30 -43.23 3.70
CA ASP A 147 9.25 -44.61 3.21
C ASP A 147 10.11 -45.53 4.09
N LEU A 148 11.34 -45.10 4.39
CA LEU A 148 12.29 -45.86 5.22
C LEU A 148 11.86 -46.01 6.68
N LYS A 149 10.98 -45.14 7.20
CA LYS A 149 10.45 -45.24 8.57
C LYS A 149 9.29 -46.23 8.69
N ARG A 150 8.72 -46.70 7.57
CA ARG A 150 7.62 -47.68 7.60
C ARG A 150 8.16 -49.07 7.93
N THR A 151 7.50 -49.74 8.87
CA THR A 151 7.82 -51.10 9.30
C THR A 151 7.22 -52.19 8.41
N ASP A 152 6.32 -51.82 7.49
CA ASP A 152 5.65 -52.74 6.57
C ASP A 152 6.43 -52.79 5.24
N LYS A 153 7.30 -53.79 5.10
CA LYS A 153 8.29 -53.90 4.00
C LYS A 153 7.76 -54.62 2.75
N ASP A 154 6.49 -55.02 2.72
CA ASP A 154 5.98 -55.99 1.74
C ASP A 154 5.48 -55.37 0.43
N ASP A 155 5.45 -54.05 0.28
CA ASP A 155 4.94 -53.39 -0.94
C ASP A 155 5.89 -52.31 -1.47
N ILE A 156 6.41 -52.49 -2.68
CA ILE A 156 7.28 -51.52 -3.36
C ILE A 156 6.40 -50.35 -3.82
N GLN A 157 6.39 -49.25 -3.07
CA GLN A 157 5.60 -48.07 -3.40
C GLN A 157 6.31 -47.19 -4.44
N SER A 158 5.59 -46.85 -5.50
CA SER A 158 5.99 -45.88 -6.51
C SER A 158 5.33 -44.53 -6.20
N TYR A 159 6.14 -43.47 -6.02
CA TYR A 159 5.63 -42.13 -5.76
C TYR A 159 5.62 -41.30 -7.05
N VAL A 160 4.49 -40.67 -7.38
CA VAL A 160 4.33 -39.85 -8.59
C VAL A 160 4.30 -38.38 -8.25
N LEU A 161 5.27 -37.62 -8.78
CA LEU A 161 5.43 -36.18 -8.59
C LEU A 161 4.94 -35.45 -9.84
N SER A 162 3.71 -34.94 -9.81
CA SER A 162 3.09 -34.26 -10.95
C SER A 162 3.30 -32.74 -10.91
N ALA A 163 4.01 -32.19 -11.89
CA ALA A 163 4.17 -30.73 -12.03
C ALA A 163 2.83 -30.03 -12.32
N LYS A 164 1.93 -30.71 -13.04
CA LYS A 164 0.60 -30.21 -13.40
C LYS A 164 -0.29 -29.99 -12.18
N GLU A 165 -0.21 -30.87 -11.19
CA GLU A 165 -1.00 -30.79 -9.96
C GLU A 165 -0.63 -29.56 -9.13
N ARG A 166 0.67 -29.24 -9.02
CA ARG A 166 1.15 -28.04 -8.34
C ARG A 166 0.65 -26.75 -9.01
N GLN A 167 0.74 -26.69 -10.35
CA GLN A 167 0.23 -25.53 -11.09
C GLN A 167 -1.27 -25.35 -10.86
N GLN A 168 -2.03 -26.44 -10.92
CA GLN A 168 -3.47 -26.40 -10.68
C GLN A 168 -3.79 -25.95 -9.25
N ASN A 169 -3.07 -26.44 -8.24
CA ASN A 169 -3.30 -26.05 -6.85
C ASN A 169 -2.99 -24.57 -6.59
N ASN A 170 -1.91 -24.04 -7.18
CA ASN A 170 -1.57 -22.62 -7.09
C ASN A 170 -2.66 -21.72 -7.70
N VAL A 171 -3.21 -22.14 -8.84
CA VAL A 171 -4.33 -21.45 -9.50
C VAL A 171 -5.57 -21.46 -8.61
N ILE A 172 -5.91 -22.61 -8.01
CA ILE A 172 -7.05 -22.75 -7.08
C ILE A 172 -6.87 -21.84 -5.86
N HIS A 173 -5.71 -21.86 -5.21
CA HIS A 173 -5.43 -20.99 -4.06
C HIS A 173 -5.52 -19.50 -4.44
N GLY A 174 -5.07 -19.12 -5.65
CA GLY A 174 -5.23 -17.77 -6.17
C GLY A 174 -6.69 -17.35 -6.27
N PHE A 175 -7.56 -18.21 -6.80
CA PHE A 175 -9.00 -17.95 -6.87
C PHE A 175 -9.66 -17.85 -5.48
N ILE A 176 -9.27 -18.72 -4.53
CA ILE A 176 -9.79 -18.66 -3.15
C ILE A 176 -9.41 -17.32 -2.50
N PHE A 177 -8.15 -16.88 -2.63
CA PHE A 177 -7.71 -15.61 -2.06
C PHE A 177 -8.45 -14.40 -2.68
N ALA A 178 -8.64 -14.43 -4.00
CA ALA A 178 -9.39 -13.38 -4.70
C ALA A 178 -10.87 -13.30 -4.26
N THR A 179 -11.52 -14.44 -4.03
CA THR A 179 -12.92 -14.46 -3.56
C THR A 179 -13.05 -13.95 -2.12
N ILE A 180 -12.11 -14.30 -1.23
CA ILE A 180 -12.06 -13.76 0.14
C ILE A 180 -11.91 -12.24 0.12
N ILE A 181 -10.99 -11.70 -0.69
CA ILE A 181 -10.80 -10.25 -0.84
C ILE A 181 -12.09 -9.57 -1.32
N ALA A 182 -12.75 -10.13 -2.34
CA ALA A 182 -13.99 -9.57 -2.87
C ALA A 182 -15.10 -9.51 -1.81
N ILE A 183 -15.24 -10.56 -0.98
CA ILE A 183 -16.20 -10.58 0.14
C ILE A 183 -15.88 -9.49 1.17
N VAL A 184 -14.60 -9.34 1.55
CA VAL A 184 -14.16 -8.29 2.50
C VAL A 184 -14.48 -6.89 1.96
N LEU A 185 -14.23 -6.64 0.68
CA LEU A 185 -14.55 -5.37 0.04
C LEU A 185 -16.06 -5.07 0.05
N LEU A 186 -16.90 -6.08 -0.24
CA LEU A 186 -18.36 -5.93 -0.18
C LEU A 186 -18.85 -5.59 1.23
N LEU A 187 -18.30 -6.25 2.26
CA LEU A 187 -18.62 -5.96 3.66
C LEU A 187 -18.20 -4.55 4.07
N LEU A 188 -17.02 -4.09 3.61
CA LEU A 188 -16.54 -2.72 3.83
C LEU A 188 -17.48 -1.68 3.20
N ILE A 189 -17.87 -1.90 1.94
CA ILE A 189 -18.81 -1.01 1.23
C ILE A 189 -20.16 -0.98 1.97
N ALA A 190 -20.68 -2.13 2.39
CA ALA A 190 -21.91 -2.21 3.15
C ALA A 190 -21.81 -1.46 4.49
N HIS A 191 -20.68 -1.60 5.20
CA HIS A 191 -20.43 -0.91 6.46
C HIS A 191 -20.44 0.62 6.26
N ILE A 192 -19.71 1.13 5.27
CA ILE A 192 -19.66 2.56 4.94
C ILE A 192 -21.05 3.07 4.55
N ALA A 193 -21.79 2.31 3.73
CA ALA A 193 -23.14 2.68 3.33
C ALA A 193 -24.10 2.79 4.53
N VAL A 194 -24.02 1.85 5.49
CA VAL A 194 -24.82 1.89 6.73
C VAL A 194 -24.42 3.08 7.59
N GLN A 195 -23.12 3.33 7.76
CA GLN A 195 -22.62 4.47 8.52
C GLN A 195 -23.13 5.80 7.94
N ASN A 196 -23.06 5.97 6.62
CA ASN A 196 -23.56 7.15 5.94
C ASN A 196 -25.09 7.30 6.08
N ARG A 197 -25.86 6.21 6.01
CA ARG A 197 -27.31 6.24 6.28
C ARG A 197 -27.61 6.70 7.71
N ARG A 198 -26.87 6.19 8.70
CA ARG A 198 -27.00 6.60 10.11
C ARG A 198 -26.64 8.07 10.31
N ALA A 199 -25.56 8.54 9.68
CA ALA A 199 -25.16 9.95 9.74
C ALA A 199 -26.22 10.87 9.13
N LYS A 200 -26.77 10.49 7.97
CA LYS A 200 -27.86 11.21 7.32
C LYS A 200 -29.09 11.32 8.22
N HIS A 201 -29.48 10.23 8.88
CA HIS A 201 -30.63 10.24 9.79
C HIS A 201 -30.41 11.16 11.00
N ARG A 202 -29.20 11.20 11.58
CA ARG A 202 -28.89 12.12 12.68
C ARG A 202 -29.00 13.58 12.25
N LEU A 203 -28.50 13.91 11.06
CA LEU A 203 -28.57 15.27 10.52
C LEU A 203 -30.03 15.69 10.28
N GLN A 204 -30.86 14.78 9.77
CA GLN A 204 -32.29 15.04 9.56
C GLN A 204 -33.00 15.34 10.89
N LEU A 205 -32.70 14.59 11.96
CA LEU A 205 -33.27 14.84 13.28
C LEU A 205 -32.85 16.22 13.82
N GLN A 206 -31.58 16.60 13.66
CA GLN A 206 -31.09 17.92 14.09
C GLN A 206 -31.77 19.06 13.33
N ILE A 207 -31.94 18.93 12.02
CA ILE A 207 -32.66 19.92 11.21
C ILE A 207 -34.10 20.06 11.69
N GLN A 208 -34.76 18.93 11.98
CA GLN A 208 -36.14 18.94 12.48
C GLN A 208 -36.25 19.63 13.85
N GLN A 209 -35.34 19.36 14.78
CA GLN A 209 -35.31 20.05 16.08
C GLN A 209 -35.05 21.55 15.95
N ILE A 210 -34.14 21.97 15.07
CA ILE A 210 -33.88 23.39 14.81
C ILE A 210 -35.14 24.05 14.22
N GLN A 211 -35.83 23.37 13.30
CA GLN A 211 -37.08 23.86 12.72
C GLN A 211 -38.20 23.97 13.76
N GLU A 212 -38.32 22.99 14.65
CA GLU A 212 -39.31 22.97 15.73
C GLU A 212 -39.05 24.09 16.74
N VAL A 213 -37.81 24.25 17.21
CA VAL A 213 -37.41 25.38 18.07
C VAL A 213 -37.64 26.73 17.37
N GLN A 214 -37.42 26.81 16.05
CA GLN A 214 -37.75 28.00 15.28
C GLN A 214 -39.26 28.25 15.17
N GLN A 215 -40.09 27.21 15.07
CA GLN A 215 -41.56 27.32 15.05
C GLN A 215 -42.14 27.62 16.44
N GLU A 216 -41.55 27.08 17.51
CA GLU A 216 -41.95 27.27 18.90
C GLU A 216 -41.44 28.58 19.52
N ARG A 217 -40.52 29.31 18.85
CA ARG A 217 -40.26 30.71 19.21
C ARG A 217 -41.61 31.44 19.17
N PRO A 218 -42.08 32.03 20.29
CA PRO A 218 -43.40 32.63 20.36
C PRO A 218 -43.56 33.60 19.18
N GLN A 219 -44.66 33.52 18.43
CA GLN A 219 -44.97 34.47 17.35
C GLN A 219 -44.77 35.92 17.82
N ALA A 220 -45.07 36.20 19.09
CA ALA A 220 -44.83 37.49 19.75
C ALA A 220 -43.37 37.96 19.69
N VAL A 221 -42.36 37.08 19.79
CA VAL A 221 -40.93 37.45 19.71
C VAL A 221 -40.51 37.74 18.27
N ARG A 222 -40.96 36.91 17.31
CA ARG A 222 -40.73 37.19 15.88
C ARG A 222 -41.41 38.48 15.44
N GLN A 223 -42.67 38.67 15.83
CA GLN A 223 -43.43 39.89 15.57
C GLN A 223 -42.84 41.09 16.32
N ALA A 224 -42.28 40.93 17.53
CA ALA A 224 -41.60 42.03 18.23
C ALA A 224 -40.33 42.47 17.50
N ILE A 225 -39.48 41.53 17.06
CA ILE A 225 -38.27 41.87 16.30
C ILE A 225 -38.64 42.48 14.93
N GLU A 226 -39.59 41.86 14.21
CA GLU A 226 -40.05 42.36 12.91
C GLU A 226 -40.76 43.72 13.04
N SER A 227 -41.54 43.96 14.10
CA SER A 227 -42.17 45.26 14.35
C SER A 227 -41.15 46.33 14.74
N VAL A 228 -40.10 46.00 15.49
CA VAL A 228 -38.99 46.93 15.81
C VAL A 228 -38.18 47.26 14.55
N GLU A 229 -37.84 46.26 13.72
CA GLU A 229 -37.17 46.49 12.44
C GLU A 229 -38.05 47.31 11.49
N THR A 230 -39.33 46.96 11.35
CA THR A 230 -40.25 47.67 10.45
C THR A 230 -40.45 49.10 10.91
N ALA A 231 -40.70 49.33 12.21
CA ALA A 231 -40.82 50.68 12.77
C ALA A 231 -39.55 51.51 12.54
N PHE A 232 -38.36 50.89 12.63
CA PHE A 232 -37.10 51.55 12.33
C PHE A 232 -36.98 51.92 10.85
N PHE A 233 -37.21 50.99 9.93
CA PHE A 233 -37.11 51.27 8.49
C PHE A 233 -38.19 52.23 7.97
N THR A 234 -39.31 52.39 8.69
CA THR A 234 -40.33 53.41 8.38
C THR A 234 -40.11 54.74 9.11
N SER A 235 -39.12 54.83 10.01
CA SER A 235 -38.86 56.06 10.76
C SER A 235 -38.35 57.19 9.86
N ASP A 236 -38.72 58.44 10.19
CA ASP A 236 -38.22 59.62 9.48
C ASP A 236 -36.68 59.71 9.50
N GLN A 237 -36.07 59.16 10.55
CA GLN A 237 -34.62 59.11 10.74
C GLN A 237 -33.96 58.22 9.68
N TYR A 238 -34.48 57.01 9.45
CA TYR A 238 -33.97 56.11 8.42
C TYR A 238 -34.24 56.66 7.01
N ILE A 239 -35.42 57.22 6.76
CA ILE A 239 -35.77 57.82 5.45
C ILE A 239 -34.85 59.00 5.13
N ALA A 240 -34.57 59.88 6.10
CA ALA A 240 -33.65 61.00 5.93
C ALA A 240 -32.22 60.53 5.64
N LEU A 241 -31.75 59.50 6.36
CA LEU A 241 -30.46 58.87 6.13
C LEU A 241 -30.37 58.27 4.73
N GLN A 242 -31.40 57.51 4.31
CA GLN A 242 -31.45 56.89 2.99
C GLN A 242 -31.44 57.93 1.87
N ARG A 243 -32.21 59.02 1.99
CA ARG A 243 -32.21 60.12 0.99
C ARG A 243 -30.82 60.77 0.86
N ARG A 244 -30.12 60.99 1.98
CA ARG A 244 -28.76 61.52 1.99
C ARG A 244 -27.79 60.57 1.28
N ILE A 245 -27.84 59.29 1.61
CA ILE A 245 -26.99 58.26 1.00
C ILE A 245 -27.25 58.19 -0.51
N SER A 246 -28.50 58.10 -0.93
CA SER A 246 -28.85 58.03 -2.36
C SER A 246 -28.52 59.31 -3.13
N SER A 247 -28.40 60.46 -2.45
CA SER A 247 -27.90 61.70 -3.07
C SER A 247 -26.38 61.72 -3.31
N GLY A 248 -25.66 60.68 -2.86
CA GLY A 248 -24.21 60.56 -3.02
C GLY A 248 -23.40 61.53 -2.15
N GLN A 249 -24.03 62.12 -1.13
CA GLN A 249 -23.32 62.97 -0.19
C GLN A 249 -22.40 62.12 0.69
N ARG A 250 -21.12 62.53 0.74
CA ARG A 250 -20.13 61.88 1.60
C ARG A 250 -20.48 62.13 3.07
N LEU A 251 -20.57 61.05 3.84
CA LEU A 251 -20.85 61.11 5.26
C LEU A 251 -19.62 61.55 6.06
N LYS A 252 -19.84 62.39 7.06
CA LYS A 252 -18.85 62.83 8.06
C LYS A 252 -18.74 61.81 9.20
N ASP A 253 -17.66 61.91 9.98
CA ASP A 253 -17.39 60.97 11.08
C ASP A 253 -18.50 60.95 12.15
N GLU A 254 -19.10 62.11 12.46
CA GLU A 254 -20.26 62.23 13.35
C GLU A 254 -21.46 61.39 12.85
N GLU A 255 -21.69 61.39 11.53
CA GLU A 255 -22.79 60.64 10.91
C GLU A 255 -22.53 59.13 10.93
N TRP A 256 -21.27 58.70 10.79
CA TRP A 256 -20.90 57.29 10.96
C TRP A 256 -21.09 56.82 12.40
N GLN A 257 -20.77 57.68 13.37
CA GLN A 257 -21.01 57.40 14.77
C GLN A 257 -22.51 57.30 15.08
N ASP A 258 -23.32 58.17 14.47
CA ASP A 258 -24.77 58.07 14.55
C ASP A 258 -25.27 56.76 13.93
N ILE A 259 -24.82 56.37 12.74
CA ILE A 259 -25.17 55.09 12.11
C ILE A 259 -24.86 53.92 13.05
N GLU A 260 -23.66 53.89 13.63
CA GLU A 260 -23.26 52.83 14.56
C GLU A 260 -24.16 52.82 15.81
N ASN A 261 -24.46 53.98 16.39
CA ASN A 261 -25.34 54.11 17.55
C ASN A 261 -26.76 53.62 17.25
N HIS A 262 -27.28 53.89 16.05
CA HIS A 262 -28.58 53.38 15.61
C HIS A 262 -28.56 51.87 15.44
N ILE A 263 -27.52 51.33 14.78
CA ILE A 263 -27.36 49.88 14.62
C ILE A 263 -27.26 49.18 15.99
N ARG A 264 -26.54 49.75 16.97
CA ARG A 264 -26.47 49.19 18.34
C ARG A 264 -27.83 49.14 19.04
N LYS A 265 -28.71 50.10 18.77
CA LYS A 265 -30.06 50.12 19.35
C LYS A 265 -30.97 49.07 18.72
N VAL A 266 -30.91 48.90 17.40
CA VAL A 266 -31.77 47.95 16.66
C VAL A 266 -31.21 46.52 16.71
N TYR A 267 -29.88 46.37 16.70
CA TYR A 267 -29.15 45.10 16.64
C TYR A 267 -28.05 45.04 17.73
N PRO A 268 -28.40 44.82 19.00
CA PRO A 268 -27.47 44.93 20.14
C PRO A 268 -26.22 44.04 20.05
N GLY A 269 -26.30 42.91 19.33
CA GLY A 269 -25.18 41.99 19.13
C GLY A 269 -24.31 42.28 17.92
N PHE A 270 -24.79 43.05 16.94
CA PHE A 270 -24.17 43.14 15.62
C PHE A 270 -22.73 43.65 15.66
N ILE A 271 -22.49 44.79 16.32
CA ILE A 271 -21.15 45.40 16.35
C ILE A 271 -20.13 44.50 17.06
N SER A 272 -20.54 43.85 18.14
CA SER A 272 -19.67 42.94 18.89
C SER A 272 -19.28 41.72 18.06
N GLN A 273 -20.25 41.12 17.35
CA GLN A 273 -20.02 39.98 16.48
C GLN A 273 -19.16 40.37 15.28
N LEU A 274 -19.45 41.50 14.63
CA LEU A 274 -18.71 41.99 13.48
C LEU A 274 -17.24 42.25 13.82
N ARG A 275 -16.96 42.96 14.91
CA ARG A 275 -15.59 43.23 15.38
C ARG A 275 -14.86 41.96 15.84
N GLY A 276 -15.60 40.92 16.23
CA GLY A 276 -15.05 39.62 16.62
C GLY A 276 -14.63 38.73 15.45
N LEU A 277 -15.05 39.03 14.21
CA LEU A 277 -14.71 38.20 13.04
C LEU A 277 -13.22 38.29 12.69
N TYR A 278 -12.71 39.50 12.54
CA TYR A 278 -11.31 39.82 12.31
C TYR A 278 -11.08 41.34 12.40
N ALA A 279 -9.81 41.78 12.39
CA ALA A 279 -9.45 43.20 12.37
C ALA A 279 -9.78 43.86 11.02
N MET A 280 -10.98 44.46 10.91
CA MET A 280 -11.44 45.16 9.71
C MET A 280 -10.74 46.52 9.54
N SER A 281 -10.48 46.89 8.29
CA SER A 281 -10.19 48.30 7.97
C SER A 281 -11.45 49.17 8.08
N GLU A 282 -11.28 50.49 8.22
CA GLU A 282 -12.40 51.42 8.33
C GLU A 282 -13.38 51.32 7.15
N LEU A 283 -12.85 51.19 5.93
CA LEU A 283 -13.66 50.97 4.72
C LEU A 283 -14.49 49.68 4.81
N GLU A 284 -13.86 48.58 5.23
CA GLU A 284 -14.53 47.28 5.35
C GLU A 284 -15.64 47.33 6.41
N TYR A 285 -15.37 47.99 7.53
CA TYR A 285 -16.32 48.17 8.62
C TYR A 285 -17.53 49.01 8.17
N GLN A 286 -17.30 50.17 7.57
CA GLN A 286 -18.35 51.05 7.05
C GLN A 286 -19.22 50.36 5.99
N VAL A 287 -18.61 49.56 5.09
CA VAL A 287 -19.35 48.73 4.14
C VAL A 287 -20.28 47.75 4.86
N CYS A 288 -19.83 47.10 5.93
CA CYS A 288 -20.66 46.18 6.71
C CYS A 288 -21.82 46.87 7.42
N LEU A 289 -21.61 48.08 7.95
CA LEU A 289 -22.68 48.88 8.56
C LEU A 289 -23.77 49.21 7.53
N LEU A 290 -23.37 49.67 6.34
CA LEU A 290 -24.32 50.01 5.27
C LEU A 290 -25.07 48.79 4.72
N ILE A 291 -24.41 47.62 4.64
CA ILE A 291 -25.08 46.36 4.30
C ILE A 291 -26.13 46.02 5.34
N LYS A 292 -25.82 46.14 6.64
CA LYS A 292 -26.78 45.85 7.72
C LYS A 292 -28.00 46.79 7.69
N LEU A 293 -27.80 48.01 7.22
CA LEU A 293 -28.88 48.98 6.94
C LEU A 293 -29.61 48.74 5.62
N ARG A 294 -29.34 47.65 4.90
CA ARG A 294 -29.98 47.29 3.62
C ARG A 294 -29.79 48.35 2.51
N ILE A 295 -28.68 49.08 2.55
CA ILE A 295 -28.32 50.05 1.51
C ILE A 295 -27.83 49.32 0.25
N ALA A 296 -28.32 49.73 -0.91
CA ALA A 296 -27.97 49.11 -2.18
C ALA A 296 -26.46 49.28 -2.50
N PRO A 297 -25.79 48.29 -3.11
CA PRO A 297 -24.35 48.38 -3.40
C PRO A 297 -23.94 49.57 -4.27
N SER A 298 -24.83 50.06 -5.13
CA SER A 298 -24.65 51.28 -5.92
C SER A 298 -24.53 52.53 -5.03
N ASP A 299 -25.36 52.61 -4.01
CA ASP A 299 -25.46 53.76 -3.12
C ASP A 299 -24.31 53.73 -2.11
N ILE A 300 -23.90 52.54 -1.66
CA ILE A 300 -22.65 52.33 -0.90
C ILE A 300 -21.47 52.89 -1.70
N ALA A 301 -21.35 52.52 -2.99
CA ALA A 301 -20.28 53.00 -3.84
C ALA A 301 -20.27 54.54 -3.96
N SER A 302 -21.46 55.11 -4.17
CA SER A 302 -21.66 56.57 -4.26
C SER A 302 -21.20 57.30 -2.99
N VAL A 303 -21.70 56.92 -1.82
CA VAL A 303 -21.38 57.58 -0.53
C VAL A 303 -19.91 57.41 -0.15
N MET A 304 -19.31 56.26 -0.49
CA MET A 304 -17.91 56.00 -0.21
C MET A 304 -16.96 56.62 -1.23
N ALA A 305 -17.49 57.28 -2.28
CA ALA A 305 -16.74 57.81 -3.42
C ALA A 305 -15.83 56.74 -4.06
N ARG A 306 -16.41 55.56 -4.33
CA ARG A 306 -15.75 54.40 -4.94
C ARG A 306 -16.55 53.87 -6.12
N ASP A 307 -15.90 53.10 -6.98
CA ASP A 307 -16.60 52.36 -8.02
C ASP A 307 -17.39 51.19 -7.44
N VAL A 308 -18.53 50.87 -8.05
CA VAL A 308 -19.37 49.70 -7.68
C VAL A 308 -18.56 48.39 -7.74
N SER A 309 -17.63 48.28 -8.69
CA SER A 309 -16.70 47.15 -8.83
C SER A 309 -15.76 47.02 -7.61
N THR A 310 -15.32 48.15 -7.05
CA THR A 310 -14.49 48.20 -5.84
C THR A 310 -15.28 47.69 -4.64
N ILE A 311 -16.52 48.15 -4.44
CA ILE A 311 -17.39 47.67 -3.36
C ILE A 311 -17.71 46.18 -3.52
N SER A 312 -17.98 45.70 -4.74
CA SER A 312 -18.17 44.27 -5.01
C SER A 312 -16.94 43.44 -4.63
N THR A 313 -15.76 43.95 -4.96
CA THR A 313 -14.47 43.31 -4.63
C THR A 313 -14.22 43.28 -3.13
N VAL A 314 -14.48 44.37 -2.40
CA VAL A 314 -14.37 44.43 -0.94
C VAL A 314 -15.24 43.35 -0.30
N ARG A 315 -16.52 43.25 -0.69
CA ARG A 315 -17.46 42.25 -0.14
C ARG A 315 -17.05 40.81 -0.42
N SER A 316 -16.57 40.53 -1.63
CA SER A 316 -16.09 39.18 -1.98
C SER A 316 -14.80 38.82 -1.23
N ARG A 317 -13.90 39.80 -1.03
CA ARG A 317 -12.67 39.62 -0.23
C ARG A 317 -12.99 39.40 1.24
N LEU A 318 -13.99 40.10 1.78
CA LEU A 318 -14.45 39.93 3.16
C LEU A 318 -14.93 38.51 3.44
N TYR A 319 -15.75 37.96 2.54
CA TYR A 319 -16.17 36.56 2.65
C TYR A 319 -14.97 35.61 2.70
N LYS A 320 -14.01 35.78 1.78
CA LYS A 320 -12.81 34.95 1.75
C LYS A 320 -11.97 35.08 3.02
N LYS A 321 -11.83 36.28 3.58
CA LYS A 321 -11.08 36.53 4.82
C LYS A 321 -11.69 35.82 6.02
N VAL A 322 -13.02 35.84 6.15
CA VAL A 322 -13.72 35.27 7.31
C VAL A 322 -13.88 33.75 7.20
N PHE A 323 -14.19 33.22 6.01
CA PHE A 323 -14.51 31.81 5.84
C PHE A 323 -13.38 30.97 5.23
N GLY A 324 -12.29 31.58 4.77
CA GLY A 324 -11.14 30.88 4.18
C GLY A 324 -11.40 30.23 2.81
N GLN A 325 -12.61 30.36 2.25
CA GLN A 325 -13.01 29.78 0.97
C GLN A 325 -13.38 30.84 -0.07
N LYS A 326 -13.39 30.48 -1.36
CA LYS A 326 -13.90 31.38 -2.41
C LYS A 326 -15.40 31.54 -2.23
N GLY A 327 -15.87 32.77 -2.10
CA GLY A 327 -17.29 33.12 -2.11
C GLY A 327 -17.52 34.48 -2.76
N GLY A 328 -18.78 34.79 -2.98
CA GLY A 328 -19.24 35.99 -3.68
C GLY A 328 -19.69 37.11 -2.74
N ALA A 329 -19.80 38.32 -3.30
CA ALA A 329 -20.32 39.49 -2.58
C ALA A 329 -21.72 39.27 -1.98
N LYS A 330 -22.58 38.46 -2.64
CA LYS A 330 -23.92 38.16 -2.14
C LYS A 330 -23.90 37.31 -0.86
N GLU A 331 -23.04 36.30 -0.82
CA GLU A 331 -22.91 35.42 0.36
C GLU A 331 -22.38 36.20 1.57
N TRP A 332 -21.55 37.22 1.31
CA TRP A 332 -21.15 38.19 2.35
C TRP A 332 -22.32 39.03 2.85
N ASP A 333 -23.13 39.58 1.94
CA ASP A 333 -24.30 40.39 2.32
C ASP A 333 -25.27 39.57 3.19
N GLU A 334 -25.59 38.34 2.77
CA GLU A 334 -26.45 37.42 3.52
C GLU A 334 -25.92 37.12 4.92
N PHE A 335 -24.62 36.86 5.02
CA PHE A 335 -23.98 36.64 6.31
C PHE A 335 -24.08 37.87 7.23
N ILE A 336 -23.76 39.07 6.72
CA ILE A 336 -23.84 40.31 7.49
C ILE A 336 -25.27 40.61 7.94
N LEU A 337 -26.27 40.34 7.09
CA LEU A 337 -27.67 40.49 7.46
C LEU A 337 -28.09 39.49 8.56
N SER A 338 -27.50 38.29 8.59
CA SER A 338 -27.83 37.22 9.53
C SER A 338 -27.29 37.41 10.96
N ILE A 339 -26.20 38.17 11.13
CA ILE A 339 -25.57 38.38 12.44
C ILE A 339 -26.24 39.51 13.23
N GLY A 340 -26.26 39.40 14.56
CA GLY A 340 -26.80 40.42 15.47
C GLY A 340 -28.33 40.56 15.50
N ALA A 341 -29.06 39.54 15.03
CA ALA A 341 -30.52 39.43 15.15
C ALA A 341 -30.99 39.14 16.59
#